data_AF-A0A2M7PWP6-F1
#
_entry.id   AF-A0A2M7PWP6-F1
#
_cell.length_a   1.000
_cell.length_b   1.000
_cell.length_c   1.000
_cell.angle_alpha   90.00
_cell.angle_beta   90.00
_cell.angle_gamma   90.00
#
_symmetry.space_group_name_H-M   'P 1'
#
loop_
_entity.id
_entity.type
_entity.pdbx_description
1 polymer ?
#
loop_
_entity_poly.entity_id
_entity_poly.type
_entity_poly.pdbx_seq_one_letter_code
_entity_poly.pdbx_strand_id
1 'polypeptide(L)'
;FVSLESTTYPTTTEDFMLPIIERESGLKQGSDFWLAYSPERVDPGNKQFHTRNTPKVLGAMSEDGVEIGEALYLKAIDSIYKVSSPRVS
;
A
#
# COMPACT_ATOMS: atom_id res chain seq x y z
N PHE A 1 -10.33 -3.11 1.19
CA PHE A 1 -8.88 -2.90 1.02
C PHE A 1 -8.54 -1.52 1.51
N VAL A 2 -7.52 -1.40 2.36
CA VAL A 2 -7.03 -0.13 2.92
C VAL A 2 -5.57 0.01 2.52
N SER A 3 -5.19 1.17 1.97
CA SER A 3 -3.81 1.45 1.60
C SER A 3 -3.32 2.73 2.28
N LEU A 4 -2.14 2.66 2.87
CA LEU A 4 -1.45 3.80 3.44
C LEU A 4 -0.47 4.37 2.43
N GLU A 5 -0.74 5.61 2.01
CA GLU A 5 -0.04 6.32 0.94
C GLU A 5 0.95 7.36 1.48
N SER A 6 0.70 7.86 2.68
CA SER A 6 1.54 8.83 3.36
C SER A 6 2.87 8.19 3.75
N THR A 7 3.97 8.92 3.58
CA THR A 7 5.27 8.50 4.11
C THR A 7 5.19 8.42 5.63
N THR A 8 5.34 7.21 6.17
CA THR A 8 5.39 6.97 7.61
C THR A 8 6.68 6.24 8.01
N TYR A 9 6.93 6.12 9.31
CA TYR A 9 8.01 5.27 9.79
C TYR A 9 7.76 3.80 9.40
N PRO A 10 8.82 3.03 9.10
CA PRO A 10 8.71 1.58 9.01
C PRO A 10 7.98 1.03 10.24
N THR A 11 7.15 0.01 10.04
CA THR A 11 6.27 -0.61 11.05
C THR A 11 5.01 0.17 11.47
N THR A 12 4.80 1.40 11.00
CA THR A 12 3.56 2.16 11.33
C THR A 12 2.29 1.43 10.90
N THR A 13 2.34 0.76 9.73
CA THR A 13 1.24 -0.01 9.18
C THR A 13 0.84 -1.16 10.11
N GLU A 14 1.83 -1.90 10.60
CA GLU A 14 1.63 -3.13 11.39
C GLU A 14 1.44 -2.86 12.88
N ASP A 15 2.23 -1.97 13.46
CA ASP A 15 2.31 -1.79 14.91
C ASP A 15 1.26 -0.79 15.44
N PHE A 16 0.74 0.09 14.56
CA PHE A 16 -0.21 1.14 14.96
C PHE A 16 -1.52 1.07 14.19
N MET A 17 -1.46 1.12 12.85
CA MET A 17 -2.66 1.23 12.03
C MET A 17 -3.50 -0.03 12.08
N LEU A 18 -2.89 -1.21 11.96
CA LEU A 18 -3.60 -2.48 12.05
C LEU A 18 -4.35 -2.64 13.39
N PRO A 19 -3.73 -2.49 14.58
CA PRO A 19 -4.43 -2.59 15.86
C PRO A 19 -5.58 -1.60 16.01
N ILE A 20 -5.42 -0.37 15.51
CA ILE A 20 -6.47 0.65 15.57
C ILE A 20 -7.65 0.23 14.68
N ILE A 21 -7.39 -0.16 13.44
CA ILE A 21 -8.45 -0.56 12.51
C ILE A 21 -9.23 -1.76 13.05
N GLU A 22 -8.55 -2.81 13.52
CA GLU A 22 -9.23 -3.99 14.05
C GLU A 22 -10.06 -3.66 15.30
N ARG A 23 -9.50 -2.86 16.23
CA ARG A 23 -10.20 -2.51 17.47
C ARG A 23 -11.44 -1.66 17.23
N GLU A 24 -11.34 -0.63 16.40
CA GLU A 24 -12.43 0.32 16.20
C GLU A 24 -13.52 -0.23 15.25
N SER A 25 -13.14 -1.08 14.29
CA SER A 25 -14.09 -1.65 13.31
C SER A 25 -14.68 -3.00 13.72
N GLY A 26 -13.99 -3.76 14.59
CA GLY A 26 -14.33 -5.16 14.88
C GLY A 26 -14.00 -6.14 13.75
N LEU A 27 -13.38 -5.69 12.66
CA LEU A 27 -12.98 -6.51 11.51
C LEU A 27 -11.59 -7.11 11.70
N LYS A 28 -11.30 -8.21 10.99
CA LYS A 28 -10.01 -8.89 11.01
C LYS A 28 -9.25 -8.78 9.69
N GLN A 29 -7.96 -8.47 9.80
CA GLN A 29 -7.09 -8.42 8.64
C GLN A 29 -6.89 -9.84 8.07
N GLY A 30 -6.95 -9.96 6.75
CA GLY A 30 -6.79 -11.23 6.02
C GLY A 30 -8.09 -12.02 5.85
N SER A 31 -9.19 -11.59 6.49
CA SER A 31 -10.51 -12.19 6.31
C SER A 31 -11.57 -11.17 5.92
N ASP A 32 -11.63 -10.05 6.64
CA ASP A 32 -12.66 -9.02 6.44
C ASP A 32 -12.10 -7.81 5.69
N PHE A 33 -10.80 -7.55 5.85
CA PHE A 33 -10.11 -6.51 5.10
C PHE A 33 -8.63 -6.84 4.87
N TRP A 34 -8.03 -6.11 3.94
CA TRP A 34 -6.60 -6.19 3.63
C TRP A 34 -5.98 -4.81 3.81
N LEU A 35 -4.77 -4.80 4.37
CA LEU A 35 -4.01 -3.60 4.66
C LEU A 35 -2.69 -3.61 3.89
N ALA A 36 -2.42 -2.51 3.20
CA ALA A 36 -1.22 -2.31 2.41
C ALA A 36 -0.56 -0.97 2.70
N TYR A 37 0.72 -0.88 2.35
CA TYR A 37 1.51 0.34 2.32
C TYR A 37 2.01 0.55 0.88
N SER A 38 1.79 1.75 0.36
CA SER A 38 2.16 2.09 -1.01
C SER A 38 2.51 3.58 -1.08
N PRO A 39 3.73 3.98 -0.70
CA PRO A 39 4.06 5.39 -0.57
C PRO A 39 4.02 6.08 -1.93
N GLU A 40 3.45 7.28 -1.98
CA GLU A 40 3.51 8.11 -3.18
C GLU A 40 4.96 8.59 -3.41
N ARG A 41 5.47 8.45 -4.64
CA ARG A 41 6.81 8.92 -5.04
C ARG A 41 6.74 9.74 -6.32
N VAL A 42 6.16 10.93 -6.26
CA VAL A 42 6.22 11.88 -7.38
C VAL A 42 7.39 12.82 -7.15
N ASP A 43 8.35 12.86 -8.09
CA ASP A 43 9.36 13.93 -8.12
C ASP A 43 8.72 15.19 -8.73
N PRO A 44 8.46 16.25 -7.94
CA PRO A 44 7.79 17.46 -8.42
C PRO A 44 8.60 18.22 -9.50
N GLY A 45 9.90 17.92 -9.66
CA GLY A 45 10.74 18.51 -10.70
C GLY A 45 10.66 17.82 -12.06
N ASN A 46 10.04 16.64 -12.14
CA ASN A 46 10.13 15.78 -13.32
C ASN A 46 8.90 15.90 -14.23
N LYS A 47 8.98 16.82 -15.22
CA LYS A 47 7.89 17.12 -16.18
C LYS A 47 7.50 15.94 -17.09
N GLN A 48 8.27 14.86 -17.13
CA GLN A 48 7.97 13.67 -17.93
C GLN A 48 7.23 12.58 -17.16
N PHE A 49 7.29 12.59 -15.82
CA PHE A 49 6.70 11.53 -14.98
C PHE A 49 5.44 12.06 -14.30
N HIS A 50 4.32 11.44 -14.64
CA HIS A 50 2.97 11.75 -14.19
C HIS A 50 2.52 10.56 -13.33
N THR A 51 1.54 10.72 -12.44
CA THR A 51 1.09 9.65 -11.53
C THR A 51 0.89 8.29 -12.23
N ARG A 52 0.40 8.29 -13.48
CA ARG A 52 0.16 7.08 -14.27
C ARG A 52 1.42 6.29 -14.67
N ASN A 53 2.51 6.96 -15.03
CA ASN A 53 3.71 6.30 -15.59
C ASN A 53 4.84 6.12 -14.56
N THR A 54 4.70 6.67 -13.36
CA THR A 54 5.63 6.44 -12.25
C THR A 54 5.37 5.07 -11.63
N PRO A 55 6.36 4.16 -11.61
CA PRO A 55 6.20 2.86 -10.97
C PRO A 55 5.86 3.00 -9.48
N LYS A 56 4.79 2.35 -9.04
CA LYS A 56 4.32 2.40 -7.64
C LYS A 56 4.85 1.22 -6.85
N VAL A 57 5.39 1.43 -5.65
CA VAL A 57 5.79 0.35 -4.75
C VAL A 57 4.57 -0.11 -3.96
N LEU A 58 4.30 -1.41 -3.87
CA LEU A 58 3.17 -1.98 -3.14
C LEU A 58 3.63 -3.13 -2.23
N GLY A 59 3.39 -3.00 -0.93
CA GLY A 59 3.54 -4.08 0.05
C GLY A 59 2.27 -4.26 0.86
N ALA A 60 1.85 -5.50 1.12
CA ALA A 60 0.67 -5.81 1.93
C ALA A 60 0.96 -6.86 3.00
N MET A 61 0.11 -6.93 4.02
CA MET A 61 0.25 -7.85 5.15
C MET A 61 0.11 -9.34 4.78
N SER A 62 -0.39 -9.64 3.58
CA SER A 62 -0.65 -10.98 3.09
C SER A 62 -0.52 -11.03 1.56
N GLU A 63 -0.22 -12.21 1.01
CA GLU A 63 0.03 -12.39 -0.43
C GLU A 63 -1.20 -12.04 -1.27
N ASP A 64 -2.38 -12.50 -0.85
CA ASP A 64 -3.66 -12.13 -1.45
C ASP A 64 -3.94 -10.61 -1.38
N GLY A 65 -3.50 -9.94 -0.31
CA GLY A 65 -3.56 -8.48 -0.20
C GLY A 65 -2.70 -7.79 -1.25
N VAL A 66 -1.54 -8.34 -1.59
CA VAL A 66 -0.69 -7.81 -2.67
C VAL A 66 -1.39 -7.96 -4.02
N GLU A 67 -2.00 -9.11 -4.29
CA GLU A 67 -2.74 -9.36 -5.53
C GLU A 67 -3.96 -8.44 -5.68
N ILE A 68 -4.75 -8.27 -4.61
CA ILE A 68 -5.90 -7.36 -4.57
C ILE A 68 -5.45 -5.92 -4.81
N GLY A 69 -4.38 -5.48 -4.14
CA GLY A 69 -3.82 -4.15 -4.30
C GLY A 69 -3.31 -3.91 -5.71
N GLU A 70 -2.57 -4.85 -6.29
CA GLU A 70 -2.05 -4.78 -7.66
C GLU A 70 -3.19 -4.63 -8.67
N ALA A 71 -4.22 -5.49 -8.58
CA ALA A 71 -5.38 -5.41 -9.45
C ALA A 71 -6.16 -4.08 -9.32
N LEU A 72 -6.15 -3.46 -8.13
CA LEU A 72 -6.76 -2.15 -7.91
C LEU A 72 -5.94 -1.03 -8.55
N TYR A 73 -4.63 -0.98 -8.28
CA TYR A 73 -3.76 0.10 -8.75
C TYR A 73 -3.49 0.05 -10.24
N LEU A 74 -3.42 -1.15 -10.87
CA LEU A 74 -3.20 -1.28 -12.31
C LEU A 74 -4.31 -0.67 -13.18
N LYS A 75 -5.46 -0.32 -12.59
CA LYS A 75 -6.49 0.46 -13.27
C LYS A 75 -6.08 1.91 -13.53
N ALA A 76 -5.18 2.46 -12.71
CA ALA A 76 -4.77 3.86 -12.73
C ALA A 76 -3.27 4.07 -13.00
N ILE A 77 -2.45 3.07 -12.68
CA ILE A 77 -0.98 3.10 -12.77
C ILE A 77 -0.51 2.02 -13.75
N ASP A 78 0.48 2.32 -14.58
CA ASP A 78 0.93 1.38 -15.62
C ASP A 78 1.91 0.30 -15.09
N SER A 79 2.58 0.56 -13.97
CA SER A 79 3.58 -0.35 -13.40
C SER A 79 3.58 -0.36 -11.87
N ILE A 80 3.68 -1.56 -11.29
CA ILE A 80 3.75 -1.77 -9.84
C ILE A 80 4.97 -2.62 -9.50
N TYR A 81 5.74 -2.18 -8.50
CA TYR A 81 6.82 -2.93 -7.90
C TYR A 81 6.33 -3.53 -6.57
N LYS A 82 6.04 -4.84 -6.60
CA LYS A 82 5.60 -5.57 -5.41
C LYS A 82 6.76 -5.85 -4.46
N VAL A 83 6.54 -5.66 -3.17
CA VAL A 83 7.47 -6.05 -2.11
C VAL A 83 6.80 -7.07 -1.18
N SER A 84 7.61 -7.91 -0.55
CA SER A 84 7.15 -9.04 0.28
C SER A 84 6.54 -8.61 1.62
N SER A 85 6.61 -7.34 1.99
CA SER A 85 6.14 -6.81 3.25
C SER A 85 5.81 -5.31 3.13
N PRO A 86 4.84 -4.78 3.89
CA PRO A 86 4.62 -3.33 3.96
C PRO A 86 5.76 -2.59 4.67
N ARG A 87 6.73 -3.31 5.24
CA ARG A 87 8.00 -2.75 5.70
C ARG A 87 8.78 -2.22 4.51
N VAL A 88 8.88 -0.91 4.40
CA VAL A 88 9.89 -0.29 3.53
C VAL A 88 11.25 -0.44 4.20
N SER A 89 12.06 -1.32 3.63
CA SER A 89 13.51 -1.41 3.85
C SER A 89 14.25 -0.37 3.01
#